data_AF-A0A7C7UXK7-F1
#
_entry.id   AF-A0A7C7UXK7-F1
#
_cell.length_a   1.000
_cell.length_b   1.000
_cell.length_c   1.000
_cell.angle_alpha   90.00
_cell.angle_beta   90.00
_cell.angle_gamma   90.00
#
_symmetry.space_group_name_H-M   'P 1'
#
loop_
_entity.id
_entity.type
_entity.pdbx_description
1 polymer ?
#
loop_
_entity_poly.entity_id
_entity_poly.type
_entity_poly.pdbx_seq_one_letter_code
_entity_poly.pdbx_strand_id
1 'polypeptide(L)'
;GEEALRNLDEAGIVYIGADVEPGDILVGKITPKGESPMTPEEKLLRAIFGEKASDVRDTSLRVKPGDFGTVVEVRVFNRHGVEKDERALQIEREEVERLARDRDDEMTILDRNTYARLKDLIIGKTAVKGPKGVRSGSEITEELLEMLGRGQWWQLALGEEGDAQIVEALNEQYEIQKRALDARFEDKVEKVRRGDDLPPGVMKMVKVFVAVKRKLQPGDKMAGRHGNKGVISKVVPMEDMPFLADGTPVDFCLNPLGVPSRMNVGQILETHMGWAARGLGLNIDEALGEYRRSGDLTPVRDAMGHAYGEDVVAEGLSKMSEEELVEAAGNVINGVPIATPVFDGAKEADVNDALSRAGFSESGQSILFDGLTGEQFARP
;
A
#
# COMPACT_ATOMS: atom_id res chain seq x y z
N GLY A 1 -31.19 9.39 20.64
CA GLY A 1 -31.73 10.12 19.48
C GLY A 1 -30.63 10.86 18.77
N GLU A 2 -30.05 11.86 19.43
CA GLU A 2 -28.96 12.69 18.89
C GLU A 2 -27.62 11.97 18.81
N GLU A 3 -27.31 11.05 19.73
CA GLU A 3 -26.06 10.28 19.68
C GLU A 3 -25.88 9.49 18.38
N ALA A 4 -26.97 8.96 17.81
CA ALA A 4 -26.97 8.22 16.55
C ALA A 4 -26.77 9.12 15.31
N LEU A 5 -26.91 10.44 15.46
CA LEU A 5 -26.72 11.43 14.39
C LEU A 5 -25.34 12.08 14.45
N ARG A 6 -24.55 11.82 15.50
CA ARG A 6 -23.25 12.46 15.74
C ARG A 6 -22.27 12.31 14.57
N ASN A 7 -22.29 11.16 13.91
CA ASN A 7 -21.35 10.82 12.85
C ASN A 7 -21.85 11.21 11.44
N LEU A 8 -23.05 11.78 11.34
CA LEU A 8 -23.66 12.18 10.07
C LEU A 8 -23.43 13.65 9.79
N ASP A 9 -23.22 13.98 8.52
CA ASP A 9 -23.22 15.35 8.01
C ASP A 9 -24.64 15.92 7.87
N GLU A 10 -24.73 17.19 7.46
CA GLU A 10 -26.01 17.89 7.24
C GLU A 10 -26.87 17.22 6.15
N ALA A 11 -26.25 16.46 5.24
CA ALA A 11 -26.94 15.67 4.22
C ALA A 11 -27.33 14.25 4.71
N GLY A 12 -27.07 13.94 5.98
CA GLY A 12 -27.37 12.65 6.60
C GLY A 12 -26.43 11.52 6.19
N ILE A 13 -25.19 11.83 5.77
CA ILE A 13 -24.18 10.86 5.32
C ILE A 13 -23.02 10.84 6.31
N VAL A 14 -22.51 9.64 6.61
CA VAL A 14 -21.38 9.49 7.53
C VAL A 14 -20.10 10.17 7.04
N TYR A 15 -19.34 10.78 7.96
CA TYR A 15 -18.04 11.38 7.65
C TYR A 15 -16.96 10.33 7.32
N ILE A 16 -16.05 10.70 6.41
CA ILE A 16 -14.83 9.92 6.15
C ILE A 16 -13.90 10.06 7.37
N GLY A 17 -13.40 8.93 7.86
CA GLY A 17 -12.59 8.84 9.08
C GLY A 17 -13.38 8.59 10.35
N ALA A 18 -14.72 8.51 10.29
CA ALA A 18 -15.54 8.14 11.44
C ALA A 18 -15.37 6.65 11.78
N ASP A 19 -15.16 6.36 13.06
CA ASP A 19 -15.27 5.00 13.60
C ASP A 19 -16.74 4.66 13.83
N VAL A 20 -17.15 3.49 13.32
CA VAL A 20 -18.54 3.05 13.33
C VAL A 20 -18.68 1.67 13.98
N GLU A 21 -19.72 1.52 14.78
CA GLU A 21 -20.07 0.31 15.50
C GLU A 21 -21.37 -0.33 14.95
N PRO A 22 -21.64 -1.62 15.27
CA PRO A 22 -22.88 -2.27 14.88
C PRO A 22 -24.13 -1.48 15.29
N GLY A 23 -24.99 -1.15 14.32
CA GLY A 23 -26.23 -0.40 14.56
C GLY A 23 -26.14 1.11 14.28
N ASP A 24 -24.93 1.65 14.12
CA ASP A 24 -24.71 3.03 13.73
C ASP A 24 -25.30 3.33 12.35
N ILE A 25 -25.80 4.55 12.17
CA ILE A 25 -26.35 5.00 10.90
C ILE A 25 -25.21 5.46 10.00
N LEU A 26 -25.11 4.85 8.82
CA LEU A 26 -24.17 5.26 7.77
C LEU A 26 -24.78 6.27 6.81
N VAL A 27 -26.06 6.08 6.48
CA VAL A 27 -26.82 6.96 5.59
C VAL A 27 -28.24 7.08 6.09
N GLY A 28 -28.62 8.28 6.53
CA GLY A 28 -29.97 8.66 6.89
C GLY A 28 -30.89 8.55 5.67
N LYS A 29 -31.97 7.77 5.80
CA LYS A 29 -32.98 7.64 4.76
C LYS A 29 -34.37 7.56 5.38
N ILE A 30 -35.25 8.43 4.91
CA ILE A 30 -36.66 8.43 5.27
C ILE A 30 -37.50 7.98 4.08
N THR A 31 -38.57 7.24 4.33
CA THR A 31 -39.53 6.82 3.31
C THR A 31 -40.93 7.22 3.76
N PRO A 32 -41.73 7.88 2.90
CA PRO A 32 -43.09 8.22 3.24
C PRO A 32 -43.87 6.95 3.59
N LYS A 33 -44.58 6.99 4.71
CA LYS A 33 -45.43 5.90 5.19
C LYS A 33 -46.85 6.22 4.76
N GLY A 34 -47.53 5.27 4.11
CA GLY A 34 -48.97 5.40 3.86
C GLY A 34 -49.75 5.43 5.17
N GLU A 35 -50.83 6.21 5.22
CA GLU A 35 -51.71 6.28 6.38
C GLU A 35 -52.28 4.89 6.67
N SER A 36 -51.78 4.26 7.74
CA SER A 36 -52.32 3.02 8.26
C SER A 36 -53.36 3.37 9.32
N PRO A 37 -54.55 2.75 9.30
CA PRO A 37 -55.56 3.00 10.34
C PRO A 37 -54.98 2.62 11.70
N MET A 38 -54.88 3.59 12.60
CA MET A 38 -54.35 3.39 13.95
C MET A 38 -55.40 2.78 14.87
N THR A 39 -54.94 1.92 15.77
CA THR A 39 -55.77 1.33 16.81
C THR A 39 -56.25 2.39 17.82
N PRO A 40 -57.40 2.20 18.50
CA PRO A 40 -57.85 3.11 19.54
C PRO A 40 -56.81 3.36 20.65
N GLU A 41 -56.01 2.35 20.99
CA GLU A 41 -54.95 2.38 21.98
C GLU A 41 -53.79 3.29 21.55
N GLU A 42 -53.33 3.18 20.29
CA GLU A 42 -52.31 4.07 19.73
C GLU A 42 -52.80 5.52 19.62
N LYS A 43 -54.08 5.72 19.26
CA LYS A 43 -54.70 7.05 19.25
C LYS A 43 -54.73 7.66 20.64
N LEU A 44 -55.09 6.88 21.66
CA LEU A 44 -55.11 7.33 23.05
C LEU A 44 -53.70 7.68 23.54
N LEU A 45 -52.70 6.83 23.29
CA LEU A 45 -51.31 7.09 23.67
C LEU A 45 -50.79 8.38 23.02
N ARG A 46 -51.07 8.59 21.72
CA ARG A 46 -50.68 9.83 21.04
C ARG A 46 -51.38 11.06 21.59
N ALA A 47 -52.65 10.94 21.97
CA ALA A 47 -53.38 12.03 22.60
C ALA A 47 -52.81 12.39 23.99
N ILE A 48 -52.34 11.39 24.74
CA ILE A 48 -51.72 11.58 26.07
C ILE A 48 -50.32 12.21 25.94
N PHE A 49 -49.47 11.69 25.04
CA PHE A 49 -48.08 12.13 24.90
C PHE A 49 -47.90 13.31 23.93
N GLY A 50 -48.94 13.72 23.20
CA GLY A 50 -48.88 14.80 22.22
C GLY A 50 -47.97 14.49 21.02
N GLU A 51 -47.60 13.21 20.82
CA GLU A 51 -46.73 12.80 19.73
C GLU A 51 -47.46 12.91 18.39
N LYS A 52 -46.96 13.78 17.51
CA LYS A 52 -47.45 13.90 16.14
C LYS A 52 -47.22 12.60 15.39
N ALA A 53 -48.17 12.24 14.52
CA ALA A 53 -47.94 11.17 13.57
C ALA A 53 -46.71 11.49 12.73
N SER A 54 -45.68 10.65 12.78
CA SER A 54 -44.62 10.67 11.78
C SER A 54 -45.18 10.02 10.52
N ASP A 55 -45.43 10.82 9.49
CA ASP A 55 -45.82 10.37 8.15
C ASP A 55 -44.64 9.73 7.39
N VAL A 56 -43.50 9.58 8.05
CA VAL A 56 -42.28 8.98 7.51
C VAL A 56 -41.81 7.81 8.37
N ARG A 57 -41.23 6.81 7.70
CA ARG A 57 -40.54 5.67 8.29
C ARG A 57 -39.04 5.80 8.09
N ASP A 58 -38.26 5.52 9.13
CA ASP A 58 -36.81 5.37 9.04
C ASP A 58 -36.46 4.09 8.22
N THR A 59 -35.78 4.27 7.10
CA THR A 59 -35.20 3.21 6.26
C THR A 59 -33.70 3.41 6.04
N SER A 60 -33.05 4.05 7.02
CA SER A 60 -31.62 4.37 6.99
C SER A 60 -30.73 3.14 6.86
N LEU A 61 -29.61 3.31 6.17
CA LEU A 61 -28.56 2.30 6.09
C LEU A 61 -27.80 2.28 7.42
N ARG A 62 -27.70 1.10 8.03
CA ARG A 62 -26.99 0.89 9.29
C ARG A 62 -25.87 -0.13 9.13
N VAL A 63 -24.85 -0.03 9.98
CA VAL A 63 -23.80 -1.03 10.09
C VAL A 63 -24.40 -2.37 10.50
N LYS A 64 -23.99 -3.45 9.81
CA LYS A 64 -24.50 -4.79 10.09
C LYS A 64 -24.03 -5.30 11.45
N PRO A 65 -24.80 -6.18 12.11
CA PRO A 65 -24.34 -6.85 13.32
C PRO A 65 -23.01 -7.58 13.10
N GLY A 66 -22.02 -7.31 13.95
CA GLY A 66 -20.69 -7.93 13.90
C GLY A 66 -19.67 -7.25 12.98
N ASP A 67 -20.09 -6.29 12.16
CA ASP A 67 -19.19 -5.44 11.40
C ASP A 67 -18.88 -4.15 12.20
N PHE A 68 -17.64 -3.72 12.17
CA PHE A 68 -17.16 -2.49 12.81
C PHE A 68 -15.96 -1.98 12.04
N GLY A 69 -15.61 -0.71 12.15
CA GLY A 69 -14.40 -0.20 11.52
C GLY A 69 -14.45 1.28 11.24
N THR A 70 -13.54 1.74 10.40
CA THR A 70 -13.42 3.16 10.06
C THR A 70 -13.94 3.37 8.64
N VAL A 71 -14.76 4.40 8.44
CA VAL A 71 -15.20 4.82 7.11
C VAL A 71 -14.00 5.37 6.35
N VAL A 72 -13.63 4.73 5.24
CA VAL A 72 -12.48 5.15 4.42
C VAL A 72 -12.88 5.99 3.22
N GLU A 73 -14.07 5.75 2.67
CA GLU A 73 -14.51 6.43 1.46
C GLU A 73 -16.04 6.43 1.40
N VAL A 74 -16.58 7.53 0.87
CA VAL A 74 -18.01 7.65 0.56
C VAL A 74 -18.16 8.14 -0.87
N ARG A 75 -18.96 7.42 -1.66
CA ARG A 75 -19.31 7.80 -3.03
C ARG A 75 -20.79 8.09 -3.14
N VAL A 76 -21.12 9.24 -3.68
CA VAL A 76 -22.49 9.69 -3.91
C VAL A 76 -22.73 9.72 -5.41
N PHE A 77 -23.70 8.93 -5.87
CA PHE A 77 -24.13 8.87 -7.27
C PHE A 77 -25.48 9.54 -7.39
N ASN A 78 -25.61 10.46 -8.33
CA ASN A 78 -26.85 11.20 -8.58
C ASN A 78 -27.34 10.94 -10.00
N ARG A 79 -28.63 10.67 -10.15
CA ARG A 79 -29.25 10.54 -11.48
C ARG A 79 -29.23 11.89 -12.20
N HIS A 80 -29.05 11.83 -13.52
CA HIS A 80 -29.22 12.97 -14.42
C HIS A 80 -30.53 13.74 -14.19
N GLY A 81 -30.43 15.06 -13.97
CA GLY A 81 -31.58 15.96 -13.83
C GLY A 81 -32.16 16.05 -12.41
N VAL A 82 -31.59 15.36 -11.42
CA VAL A 82 -31.91 15.55 -10.00
C VAL A 82 -31.00 16.64 -9.44
N GLU A 83 -31.56 17.55 -8.64
CA GLU A 83 -30.75 18.55 -7.92
C GLU A 83 -29.73 17.85 -7.02
N LYS A 84 -28.48 18.32 -7.09
CA LYS A 84 -27.37 17.77 -6.30
C LYS A 84 -27.37 18.41 -4.92
N ASP A 85 -27.30 17.57 -3.89
CA ASP A 85 -27.15 18.05 -2.51
C ASP A 85 -25.81 18.76 -2.31
N GLU A 86 -25.70 19.57 -1.25
CA GLU A 86 -24.48 20.31 -0.91
C GLU A 86 -23.24 19.40 -0.81
N ARG A 87 -23.40 18.22 -0.20
CA ARG A 87 -22.34 17.22 -0.10
C ARG A 87 -21.88 16.69 -1.47
N ALA A 88 -22.82 16.48 -2.40
CA ALA A 88 -22.48 16.01 -3.74
C ALA A 88 -21.78 17.10 -4.56
N LEU A 89 -22.22 18.36 -4.42
CA LEU A 89 -21.56 19.51 -5.04
C LEU A 89 -20.15 19.72 -4.47
N GLN A 90 -19.96 19.51 -3.16
CA GLN A 90 -18.65 19.57 -2.54
C GLN A 90 -17.72 18.49 -3.10
N ILE A 91 -18.16 17.22 -3.14
CA ILE A 91 -17.37 16.11 -3.68
C ILE A 91 -16.99 16.36 -5.14
N GLU A 92 -17.93 16.84 -5.95
CA GLU A 92 -17.67 17.18 -7.36
C GLU A 92 -16.63 18.29 -7.51
N ARG A 93 -16.69 19.34 -6.68
CA ARG A 93 -15.68 20.41 -6.69
C ARG A 93 -14.31 19.89 -6.29
N GLU A 94 -14.24 19.13 -5.21
CA GLU A 94 -12.99 18.52 -4.71
C GLU A 94 -12.37 17.58 -5.76
N GLU A 95 -13.19 16.80 -6.48
CA GLU A 95 -12.72 15.90 -7.53
C GLU A 95 -12.25 16.68 -8.77
N VAL A 96 -12.95 17.74 -9.17
CA VAL A 96 -12.51 18.62 -10.26
C VAL A 96 -11.20 19.33 -9.91
N GLU A 97 -11.04 19.79 -8.67
CA GLU A 97 -9.80 20.39 -8.17
C GLU A 97 -8.65 19.38 -8.11
N ARG A 98 -8.92 18.12 -7.74
CA ARG A 98 -7.93 17.04 -7.82
C ARG A 98 -7.49 16.80 -9.27
N LEU A 99 -8.44 16.65 -10.19
CA LEU A 99 -8.15 16.48 -11.61
C LEU A 99 -7.37 17.66 -12.20
N ALA A 100 -7.63 18.88 -11.73
CA ALA A 100 -6.92 20.07 -12.17
C ALA A 100 -5.47 20.06 -11.69
N ARG A 101 -5.22 19.67 -10.43
CA ARG A 101 -3.86 19.48 -9.91
C ARG A 101 -3.10 18.41 -10.68
N ASP A 102 -3.72 17.26 -10.93
CA ASP A 102 -3.10 16.18 -11.70
C ASP A 102 -2.73 16.65 -13.12
N ARG A 103 -3.61 17.39 -13.79
CA ARG A 103 -3.34 18.00 -15.10
C ARG A 103 -2.15 18.96 -15.02
N ASP A 104 -2.12 19.83 -14.02
CA ASP A 104 -1.06 20.85 -13.88
C ASP A 104 0.30 20.21 -13.56
N ASP A 105 0.31 19.13 -12.77
CA ASP A 105 1.51 18.33 -12.49
C ASP A 105 1.99 17.61 -13.76
N GLU A 106 1.08 16.94 -14.49
CA GLU A 106 1.40 16.31 -15.78
C GLU A 106 1.94 17.33 -16.78
N MET A 107 1.32 18.52 -16.87
CA MET A 107 1.78 19.62 -17.73
C MET A 107 3.17 20.08 -17.32
N THR A 108 3.43 20.23 -16.02
CA THR A 108 4.73 20.67 -15.50
C THR A 108 5.83 19.65 -15.81
N ILE A 109 5.53 18.36 -15.71
CA ILE A 109 6.46 17.27 -16.05
C ILE A 109 6.73 17.26 -17.55
N LEU A 110 5.68 17.40 -18.37
CA LEU A 110 5.79 17.48 -19.83
C LEU A 110 6.63 18.68 -20.26
N ASP A 111 6.34 19.86 -19.70
CA ASP A 111 7.10 21.10 -19.94
C ASP A 111 8.56 20.90 -19.56
N ARG A 112 8.83 20.41 -18.34
CA ARG A 112 10.20 20.20 -17.87
C ARG A 112 10.98 19.25 -18.78
N ASN A 113 10.38 18.14 -19.18
CA ASN A 113 11.04 17.17 -20.06
C ASN A 113 11.30 17.75 -21.45
N THR A 114 10.29 18.42 -22.03
CA THR A 114 10.38 19.01 -23.37
C THR A 114 11.39 20.15 -23.41
N TYR A 115 11.35 21.08 -22.45
CA TYR A 115 12.30 22.18 -22.40
C TYR A 115 13.74 21.72 -22.08
N ALA A 116 13.91 20.64 -21.29
CA ALA A 116 15.24 20.05 -21.10
C ALA A 116 15.81 19.50 -22.42
N ARG A 117 15.01 18.72 -23.17
CA ARG A 117 15.40 18.24 -24.51
C ARG A 117 15.64 19.38 -25.50
N LEU A 118 14.79 20.41 -25.48
CA LEU A 118 14.95 21.58 -26.33
C LEU A 118 16.26 22.30 -26.01
N LYS A 119 16.59 22.49 -24.72
CA LYS A 119 17.85 23.10 -24.28
C LYS A 119 19.05 22.35 -24.84
N ASP A 120 19.09 21.02 -24.68
CA ASP A 120 20.18 20.18 -25.18
C ASP A 120 20.32 20.25 -26.72
N LEU A 121 19.20 20.44 -27.42
CA LEU A 121 19.18 20.57 -28.88
C LEU A 121 19.63 21.95 -29.39
N ILE A 122 19.40 23.03 -28.64
CA ILE A 122 19.69 24.39 -29.11
C ILE A 122 21.02 24.95 -28.59
N ILE A 123 21.54 24.42 -27.48
CA ILE A 123 22.78 24.93 -26.86
C ILE A 123 23.98 24.74 -27.80
N GLY A 124 24.80 25.79 -27.94
CA GLY A 124 25.97 25.79 -28.81
C GLY A 124 25.67 25.94 -30.31
N LYS A 125 24.40 26.11 -30.71
CA LYS A 125 24.01 26.36 -32.10
C LYS A 125 23.86 27.83 -32.41
N THR A 126 23.94 28.19 -33.70
CA THR A 126 23.83 29.58 -34.17
C THR A 126 22.37 29.92 -34.49
N ALA A 127 21.85 30.97 -33.85
CA ALA A 127 20.51 31.49 -34.09
C ALA A 127 20.51 32.52 -35.23
N VAL A 128 19.78 32.26 -36.32
CA VAL A 128 19.65 33.19 -37.46
C VAL A 128 18.62 34.28 -37.15
N LYS A 129 17.58 33.93 -36.41
CA LYS A 129 16.50 34.84 -36.00
C LYS A 129 16.01 34.45 -34.61
N GLY A 130 15.69 35.44 -33.78
CA GLY A 130 15.20 35.20 -32.44
C GLY A 130 14.25 36.30 -31.94
N PRO A 131 13.70 36.14 -30.72
CA PRO A 131 12.87 37.13 -30.04
C PRO A 131 13.65 38.41 -29.73
N LYS A 132 12.93 39.48 -29.35
CA LYS A 132 13.53 40.79 -29.00
C LYS A 132 14.66 40.62 -27.98
N GLY A 133 15.89 40.92 -28.40
CA GLY A 133 17.09 40.79 -27.57
C GLY A 133 18.19 39.91 -28.18
N VAL A 134 17.84 39.03 -29.14
CA VAL A 134 18.81 38.14 -29.80
C VAL A 134 19.28 38.74 -31.13
N ARG A 135 20.60 38.84 -31.33
CA ARG A 135 21.20 39.32 -32.59
C ARG A 135 21.29 38.17 -33.59
N SER A 136 21.03 38.44 -34.87
CA SER A 136 21.22 37.43 -35.93
C SER A 136 22.68 36.96 -35.98
N GLY A 137 22.87 35.64 -35.97
CA GLY A 137 24.18 35.00 -35.97
C GLY A 137 24.82 34.83 -34.59
N SER A 138 24.08 35.07 -33.49
CA SER A 138 24.59 34.79 -32.14
C SER A 138 24.56 33.29 -31.82
N GLU A 139 25.58 32.80 -31.14
CA GLU A 139 25.57 31.47 -30.53
C GLU A 139 24.61 31.44 -29.33
N ILE A 140 23.88 30.33 -29.20
CA ILE A 140 22.94 30.11 -28.10
C ILE A 140 23.73 29.58 -26.89
N THR A 141 24.04 30.48 -25.97
CA THR A 141 24.67 30.16 -24.68
C THR A 141 23.63 29.99 -23.57
N GLU A 142 24.02 29.36 -22.47
CA GLU A 142 23.14 29.18 -21.30
C GLU A 142 22.67 30.53 -20.73
N GLU A 143 23.56 31.53 -20.69
CA GLU A 143 23.26 32.91 -20.29
C GLU A 143 22.18 33.56 -21.16
N LEU A 144 22.21 33.29 -22.47
CA LEU A 144 21.21 33.82 -23.41
C LEU A 144 19.84 33.17 -23.20
N LEU A 145 19.80 31.89 -22.84
CA LEU A 145 18.55 31.18 -22.54
C LEU A 145 17.94 31.60 -21.20
N GLU A 146 18.75 31.97 -20.20
CA GLU A 146 18.27 32.50 -18.92
C GLU A 146 17.63 33.89 -19.05
N MET A 147 18.10 34.71 -19.99
CA MET A 147 17.49 36.01 -20.29
C MET A 147 16.13 35.90 -21.00
N LEU A 148 15.84 34.75 -21.62
CA LEU A 148 14.62 34.51 -22.39
C LEU A 148 13.60 33.71 -21.56
N GLY A 149 12.32 34.06 -21.69
CA GLY A 149 11.25 33.22 -21.17
C GLY A 149 11.20 31.89 -21.92
N ARG A 150 10.87 30.78 -21.24
CA ARG A 150 10.81 29.43 -21.84
C ARG A 150 9.97 29.37 -23.13
N GLY A 151 8.82 30.04 -23.15
CA GLY A 151 7.98 30.10 -24.36
C GLY A 151 8.63 30.80 -25.57
N GLN A 152 9.68 31.59 -25.35
CA GLN A 152 10.44 32.26 -26.41
C GLN A 152 11.52 31.36 -27.02
N TRP A 153 11.86 30.23 -26.39
CA TRP A 153 12.87 29.29 -26.91
C TRP A 153 12.42 28.68 -28.24
N TRP A 154 11.12 28.43 -28.40
CA TRP A 154 10.51 27.98 -29.67
C TRP A 154 10.60 29.01 -30.81
N GLN A 155 10.92 30.27 -30.51
CA GLN A 155 11.05 31.34 -31.51
C GLN A 155 12.49 31.49 -32.04
N LEU A 156 13.43 30.70 -31.51
CA LEU A 156 14.82 30.68 -31.99
C LEU A 156 14.91 29.86 -33.27
N ALA A 157 15.17 30.53 -34.39
CA ALA A 157 15.42 29.86 -35.66
C ALA A 157 16.89 29.48 -35.78
N LEU A 158 17.17 28.17 -35.87
CA LEU A 158 18.52 27.64 -36.03
C LEU A 158 19.01 27.80 -37.48
N GLY A 159 20.33 27.94 -37.65
CA GLY A 159 20.95 28.10 -38.97
C GLY A 159 21.05 26.82 -39.79
N GLU A 160 21.15 25.66 -39.14
CA GLU A 160 21.19 24.35 -39.81
C GLU A 160 19.78 23.80 -40.04
N GLU A 161 19.50 23.39 -41.28
CA GLU A 161 18.18 22.93 -41.71
C GLU A 161 17.75 21.63 -41.02
N GLY A 162 18.69 20.70 -40.78
CA GLY A 162 18.40 19.45 -40.07
C GLY A 162 18.00 19.67 -38.61
N ASP A 163 18.66 20.61 -37.94
CA ASP A 163 18.36 20.94 -36.55
C ASP A 163 17.04 21.71 -36.41
N ALA A 164 16.75 22.60 -37.36
CA ALA A 164 15.48 23.29 -37.43
C ALA A 164 14.30 22.30 -37.57
N GLN A 165 14.43 21.28 -38.42
CA GLN A 165 13.42 20.23 -38.57
C GLN A 165 13.20 19.43 -37.28
N ILE A 166 14.27 19.12 -36.53
CA ILE A 166 14.17 18.39 -35.26
C ILE A 166 13.44 19.24 -34.20
N VAL A 167 13.74 20.54 -34.11
CA VAL A 167 13.06 21.45 -33.18
C VAL A 167 11.59 21.64 -33.55
N GLU A 168 11.28 21.76 -34.84
CA GLU A 168 9.90 21.86 -35.32
C GLU A 168 9.09 20.60 -35.01
N ALA A 169 9.66 19.42 -35.28
CA ALA A 169 9.04 18.13 -34.94
C ALA A 169 8.80 17.97 -33.43
N LEU A 170 9.76 18.41 -32.60
CA LEU A 170 9.61 18.41 -31.14
C LEU A 170 8.48 19.35 -30.68
N ASN A 171 8.38 20.54 -31.28
CA ASN A 171 7.32 21.49 -30.98
C ASN A 171 5.94 20.94 -31.38
N GLU A 172 5.82 20.33 -32.56
CA GLU A 172 4.59 19.70 -33.00
C GLU A 172 4.17 18.56 -32.06
N GLN A 173 5.12 17.71 -31.66
CA GLN A 173 4.86 16.64 -30.70
C GLN A 173 4.39 17.19 -29.35
N TYR A 174 5.03 18.25 -28.84
CA TYR A 174 4.66 18.91 -27.60
C TYR A 174 3.24 19.48 -27.66
N GLU A 175 2.89 20.18 -28.74
CA GLU A 175 1.54 20.73 -28.95
C GLU A 175 0.46 19.64 -29.06
N ILE A 176 0.76 18.52 -29.73
CA ILE A 176 -0.15 17.36 -29.79
C ILE A 176 -0.37 16.79 -28.39
N GLN A 177 0.69 16.59 -27.61
CA GLN A 177 0.60 16.04 -26.26
C GLN A 177 -0.15 16.97 -25.31
N LYS A 178 0.10 18.27 -25.40
CA LYS A 178 -0.61 19.30 -24.65
C LYS A 178 -2.12 19.29 -24.93
N ARG A 179 -2.51 19.31 -26.21
CA ARG A 179 -3.93 19.22 -26.60
C ARG A 179 -4.57 17.91 -26.16
N ALA A 180 -3.84 16.80 -26.23
CA ALA A 180 -4.33 15.51 -25.77
C ALA A 180 -4.55 15.49 -24.25
N LEU A 181 -3.66 16.14 -23.48
CA LEU A 181 -3.80 16.30 -22.03
C LEU A 181 -5.03 17.15 -21.67
N ASP A 182 -5.19 18.30 -22.32
CA ASP A 182 -6.34 19.19 -22.10
C ASP A 182 -7.67 18.51 -22.47
N ALA A 183 -7.73 17.83 -23.62
CA ALA A 183 -8.93 17.08 -24.03
C ALA A 183 -9.28 15.94 -23.07
N ARG A 184 -8.29 15.24 -22.51
CA ARG A 184 -8.51 14.22 -21.47
C ARG A 184 -9.02 14.83 -20.19
N PHE A 185 -8.51 15.99 -19.78
CA PHE A 185 -8.99 16.70 -18.61
C PHE A 185 -10.45 17.14 -18.80
N GLU A 186 -10.78 17.76 -19.94
CA GLU A 186 -12.15 18.18 -20.26
C GLU A 186 -13.13 16.99 -20.27
N ASP A 187 -12.77 15.87 -20.91
CA ASP A 187 -13.58 14.65 -20.91
C ASP A 187 -13.79 14.08 -19.50
N LYS A 188 -12.77 14.09 -18.64
CA LYS A 188 -12.91 13.68 -17.22
C LYS A 188 -13.83 14.63 -16.45
N VAL A 189 -13.67 15.94 -16.61
CA VAL A 189 -14.52 16.95 -15.95
C VAL A 189 -15.96 16.84 -16.42
N GLU A 190 -16.19 16.61 -17.72
CA GLU A 190 -17.53 16.38 -18.26
C GLU A 190 -18.15 15.12 -17.64
N LYS A 191 -17.41 14.02 -17.55
CA LYS A 191 -17.89 12.78 -16.92
C LYS A 191 -18.31 12.98 -15.46
N VAL A 192 -17.53 13.74 -14.68
CA VAL A 192 -17.89 14.06 -13.28
C VAL A 192 -19.16 14.92 -13.23
N ARG A 193 -19.31 15.89 -14.14
CA ARG A 193 -20.48 16.79 -14.17
C ARG A 193 -21.75 16.13 -14.66
N ARG A 194 -21.64 15.29 -15.70
CA ARG A 194 -22.76 14.69 -16.42
C ARG A 194 -23.69 13.99 -15.44
N GLY A 195 -23.17 13.29 -14.44
CA GLY A 195 -23.94 12.50 -13.47
C GLY A 195 -23.94 11.01 -13.84
N ASP A 196 -24.64 10.20 -13.06
CA ASP A 196 -24.55 8.74 -13.17
C ASP A 196 -25.83 8.11 -13.74
N ASP A 197 -25.63 7.02 -14.50
CA ASP A 197 -26.73 6.17 -14.95
C ASP A 197 -27.15 5.22 -13.82
N LEU A 198 -28.31 5.51 -13.21
CA LEU A 198 -28.84 4.76 -12.07
C LEU A 198 -30.05 3.90 -12.47
N PRO A 199 -30.21 2.69 -11.88
CA PRO A 199 -31.34 1.80 -12.15
C PRO A 199 -32.70 2.51 -12.04
N PRO A 200 -33.69 2.14 -12.88
CA PRO A 200 -34.97 2.84 -12.94
C PRO A 200 -35.61 2.98 -11.55
N GLY A 201 -36.09 4.18 -11.23
CA GLY A 201 -36.67 4.51 -9.91
C GLY A 201 -35.66 4.91 -8.82
N VAL A 202 -34.36 4.72 -9.02
CA VAL A 202 -33.31 5.19 -8.07
C VAL A 202 -32.88 6.62 -8.39
N MET A 203 -33.16 7.57 -7.49
CA MET A 203 -32.78 8.98 -7.66
C MET A 203 -31.32 9.27 -7.27
N LYS A 204 -30.90 8.65 -6.17
CA LYS A 204 -29.57 8.82 -5.57
C LYS A 204 -29.12 7.49 -4.98
N MET A 205 -27.83 7.18 -5.10
CA MET A 205 -27.21 6.02 -4.46
C MET A 205 -25.98 6.48 -3.68
N VAL A 206 -25.85 6.02 -2.43
CA VAL A 206 -24.67 6.29 -1.61
C VAL A 206 -23.98 4.97 -1.31
N LYS A 207 -22.69 4.89 -1.60
CA LYS A 207 -21.84 3.75 -1.24
C LYS A 207 -20.86 4.22 -0.17
N VAL A 208 -20.87 3.51 0.96
CA VAL A 208 -19.96 3.76 2.08
C VAL A 208 -19.00 2.58 2.17
N PHE A 209 -17.71 2.85 2.13
CA PHE A 209 -16.65 1.85 2.30
C PHE A 209 -16.14 1.91 3.73
N VAL A 210 -16.25 0.78 4.44
CA VAL A 210 -15.79 0.61 5.81
C VAL A 210 -14.60 -0.33 5.80
N ALA A 211 -13.46 0.14 6.29
CA ALA A 211 -12.27 -0.68 6.46
C ALA A 211 -12.26 -1.30 7.86
N VAL A 212 -12.13 -2.62 7.91
CA VAL A 212 -12.12 -3.40 9.15
C VAL A 212 -10.72 -3.95 9.39
N LYS A 213 -10.12 -3.61 10.53
CA LYS A 213 -8.88 -4.26 10.99
C LYS A 213 -9.24 -5.42 11.91
N ARG A 214 -9.24 -6.64 11.37
CA ARG A 214 -9.47 -7.86 12.15
C ARG A 214 -8.16 -8.35 12.74
N LYS A 215 -8.13 -8.52 14.07
CA LYS A 215 -7.01 -9.18 14.76
C LYS A 215 -7.23 -10.69 14.74
N LEU A 216 -6.14 -11.46 14.78
CA LEU A 216 -6.20 -12.91 14.94
C LEU A 216 -6.88 -13.25 16.28
N GLN A 217 -7.82 -14.19 16.23
CA GLN A 217 -8.59 -14.62 17.39
C GLN A 217 -8.77 -16.15 17.40
N PRO A 218 -9.03 -16.75 18.57
CA PRO A 218 -9.41 -18.15 18.63
C PRO A 218 -10.60 -18.45 17.72
N GLY A 219 -10.50 -19.54 16.96
CA GLY A 219 -11.46 -19.88 15.89
C GLY A 219 -11.00 -19.50 14.49
N ASP A 220 -10.03 -18.59 14.35
CA ASP A 220 -9.42 -18.29 13.06
C ASP A 220 -8.60 -19.48 12.54
N LYS A 221 -8.62 -19.69 11.23
CA LYS A 221 -7.97 -20.81 10.57
C LYS A 221 -6.63 -20.37 9.99
N MET A 222 -5.58 -21.10 10.33
CA MET A 222 -4.24 -20.94 9.76
C MET A 222 -3.81 -22.21 9.02
N ALA A 223 -2.92 -22.04 8.05
CA ALA A 223 -2.37 -23.16 7.30
C ALA A 223 -0.93 -22.88 6.87
N GLY A 224 -0.09 -23.91 6.90
CA GLY A 224 1.23 -23.89 6.26
C GLY A 224 1.17 -24.36 4.80
N ARG A 225 2.28 -24.17 4.10
CA ARG A 225 2.43 -24.52 2.67
C ARG A 225 2.39 -26.03 2.42
N HIS A 226 2.69 -26.83 3.44
CA HIS A 226 2.70 -28.30 3.39
C HIS A 226 1.34 -28.93 3.73
N GLY A 227 0.24 -28.16 3.64
CA GLY A 227 -1.12 -28.65 3.86
C GLY A 227 -1.49 -28.92 5.32
N ASN A 228 -0.60 -28.62 6.27
CA ASN A 228 -0.91 -28.55 7.69
C ASN A 228 -1.89 -27.40 7.92
N LYS A 229 -3.05 -27.70 8.50
CA LYS A 229 -4.12 -26.75 8.79
C LYS A 229 -4.47 -26.86 10.27
N GLY A 230 -4.66 -25.72 10.91
CA GLY A 230 -5.05 -25.61 12.31
C GLY A 230 -6.05 -24.48 12.51
N VAL A 231 -6.79 -24.56 13.60
CA VAL A 231 -7.61 -23.46 14.11
C VAL A 231 -6.92 -22.96 15.37
N ILE A 232 -6.79 -21.65 15.53
CA ILE A 232 -6.22 -21.06 16.75
C ILE A 232 -7.11 -21.47 17.92
N SER A 233 -6.55 -22.21 18.87
CA SER A 233 -7.27 -22.68 20.06
C SER A 233 -7.22 -21.68 21.20
N LYS A 234 -6.05 -21.09 21.44
CA LYS A 234 -5.79 -20.12 22.51
C LYS A 234 -4.68 -19.17 22.10
N VAL A 235 -4.81 -17.91 22.49
CA VAL A 235 -3.72 -16.93 22.47
C VAL A 235 -3.27 -16.77 23.92
N VAL A 236 -1.99 -17.00 24.20
CA VAL A 236 -1.41 -16.93 25.54
C VAL A 236 -0.44 -15.75 25.65
N PRO A 237 -0.22 -15.20 26.86
CA PRO A 237 0.85 -14.25 27.11
C PRO A 237 2.23 -14.82 26.74
N MET A 238 3.18 -13.93 26.47
CA MET A 238 4.52 -14.32 26.01
C MET A 238 5.32 -15.03 27.12
N GLU A 239 5.08 -14.68 28.38
CA GLU A 239 5.68 -15.28 29.57
C GLU A 239 5.25 -16.75 29.80
N ASP A 240 4.10 -17.16 29.29
CA ASP A 240 3.60 -18.53 29.41
C ASP A 240 4.15 -19.45 28.29
N MET A 241 4.76 -18.87 27.24
CA MET A 241 5.25 -19.64 26.10
C MET A 241 6.55 -20.37 26.44
N PRO A 242 6.76 -21.58 25.89
CA PRO A 242 8.07 -22.21 25.91
C PRO A 242 9.14 -21.28 25.34
N PHE A 243 10.31 -21.27 25.95
CA PHE A 243 11.40 -20.39 25.54
C PHE A 243 12.73 -21.14 25.41
N LEU A 244 13.62 -20.59 24.58
CA LEU A 244 14.97 -21.08 24.31
C LEU A 244 15.93 -20.70 25.44
N ALA A 245 17.13 -21.29 25.46
CA ALA A 245 18.13 -21.02 26.50
C ALA A 245 18.60 -19.55 26.56
N ASP A 246 18.46 -18.80 25.47
CA ASP A 246 18.72 -17.36 25.38
C ASP A 246 17.57 -16.49 25.91
N GLY A 247 16.44 -17.09 26.30
CA GLY A 247 15.23 -16.41 26.76
C GLY A 247 14.22 -16.11 25.65
N THR A 248 14.52 -16.43 24.38
CA THR A 248 13.63 -16.15 23.26
C THR A 248 12.39 -17.06 23.32
N PRO A 249 11.16 -16.52 23.44
CA PRO A 249 9.94 -17.31 23.46
C PRO A 249 9.56 -17.80 22.06
N VAL A 250 8.87 -18.93 22.00
CA VAL A 250 8.30 -19.45 20.75
C VAL A 250 7.00 -18.72 20.42
N ASP A 251 6.72 -18.47 19.13
CA ASP A 251 5.48 -17.82 18.68
C ASP A 251 4.30 -18.81 18.51
N PHE A 252 4.59 -20.03 18.04
CA PHE A 252 3.57 -21.05 17.75
C PHE A 252 3.97 -22.43 18.29
N CYS A 253 3.05 -23.09 19.00
CA CYS A 253 3.19 -24.50 19.37
C CYS A 253 2.32 -25.37 18.45
N LEU A 254 2.95 -26.23 17.66
CA LEU A 254 2.26 -27.17 16.77
C LEU A 254 2.27 -28.59 17.33
N ASN A 255 1.20 -29.35 17.09
CA ASN A 255 1.13 -30.74 17.53
C ASN A 255 1.96 -31.66 16.60
N PRO A 256 3.00 -32.36 17.10
CA PRO A 256 3.86 -33.20 16.28
C PRO A 256 3.14 -34.42 15.69
N LEU A 257 2.04 -34.89 16.32
CA LEU A 257 1.29 -36.06 15.85
C LEU A 257 0.65 -35.87 14.46
N GLY A 258 0.47 -34.60 14.05
CA GLY A 258 -0.06 -34.26 12.73
C GLY A 258 0.89 -34.54 11.57
N VAL A 259 2.20 -34.69 11.84
CA VAL A 259 3.21 -34.87 10.79
C VAL A 259 3.30 -36.33 10.29
N PRO A 260 3.50 -37.34 11.17
CA PRO A 260 3.63 -38.73 10.72
C PRO A 260 2.39 -39.25 10.00
N SER A 261 1.21 -38.88 10.50
CA SER A 261 -0.07 -39.33 9.95
C SER A 261 -0.37 -38.78 8.55
N ARG A 262 0.14 -37.60 8.20
CA ARG A 262 -0.07 -36.94 6.91
C ARG A 262 1.13 -37.04 5.96
N MET A 263 2.24 -37.60 6.43
CA MET A 263 3.49 -37.76 5.68
C MET A 263 4.01 -36.47 5.04
N ASN A 264 3.73 -35.31 5.65
CA ASN A 264 4.18 -34.01 5.17
C ASN A 264 5.46 -33.56 5.87
N VAL A 265 6.52 -34.36 5.69
CA VAL A 265 7.86 -34.18 6.30
C VAL A 265 8.52 -32.86 5.86
N GLY A 266 8.14 -32.33 4.69
CA GLY A 266 8.66 -31.06 4.18
C GLY A 266 8.54 -29.88 5.16
N GLN A 267 7.51 -29.86 6.02
CA GLN A 267 7.36 -28.79 7.03
C GLN A 267 8.47 -28.83 8.10
N ILE A 268 9.02 -30.03 8.39
CA ILE A 268 10.13 -30.20 9.33
C ILE A 268 11.41 -29.66 8.67
N LEU A 269 11.67 -30.04 7.42
CA LEU A 269 12.80 -29.53 6.65
C LEU A 269 12.73 -28.00 6.47
N GLU A 270 11.53 -27.46 6.23
CA GLU A 270 11.27 -26.00 6.19
C GLU A 270 11.58 -25.35 7.55
N THR A 271 11.19 -25.98 8.66
CA THR A 271 11.47 -25.48 10.01
C THR A 271 12.98 -25.45 10.30
N HIS A 272 13.70 -26.52 9.97
CA HIS A 272 15.15 -26.61 10.17
C HIS A 272 15.90 -25.56 9.33
N MET A 273 15.58 -25.48 8.04
CA MET A 273 16.20 -24.50 7.13
C MET A 273 15.83 -23.06 7.51
N GLY A 274 14.59 -22.82 7.92
CA GLY A 274 14.14 -21.50 8.38
C GLY A 274 14.84 -21.07 9.67
N TRP A 275 15.10 -22.00 10.59
CA TRP A 275 15.83 -21.71 11.82
C TRP A 275 17.30 -21.39 11.54
N ALA A 276 17.96 -22.18 10.67
CA ALA A 276 19.31 -21.89 10.18
C ALA A 276 19.38 -20.50 9.51
N ALA A 277 18.45 -20.20 8.60
CA ALA A 277 18.37 -18.91 7.91
C ALA A 277 18.26 -17.73 8.89
N ARG A 278 17.45 -17.86 9.95
CA ARG A 278 17.34 -16.84 11.00
C ARG A 278 18.64 -16.66 11.77
N GLY A 279 19.30 -17.77 12.15
CA GLY A 279 20.60 -17.73 12.85
C GLY A 279 21.68 -17.04 12.02
N LEU A 280 21.78 -17.37 10.73
CA LEU A 280 22.69 -16.68 9.81
C LEU A 280 22.39 -15.18 9.69
N GLY A 281 21.12 -14.80 9.68
CA GLY A 281 20.71 -13.38 9.68
C GLY A 281 21.16 -12.63 10.93
N LEU A 282 21.06 -13.26 12.12
CA LEU A 282 21.56 -12.69 13.37
C LEU A 282 23.08 -12.48 13.35
N ASN A 283 23.84 -13.45 12.82
CA ASN A 283 25.29 -13.31 12.67
C ASN A 283 25.67 -12.11 11.76
N ILE A 284 24.89 -11.88 10.70
CA ILE A 284 25.08 -10.72 9.82
C ILE A 284 24.72 -9.41 10.52
N ASP A 285 23.66 -9.39 11.34
CA ASP A 285 23.29 -8.21 12.13
C ASP A 285 24.37 -7.84 13.16
N GLU A 286 24.95 -8.84 13.83
CA GLU A 286 26.09 -8.65 14.73
C GLU A 286 27.29 -8.05 14.00
N ALA A 287 27.64 -8.60 12.82
CA ALA A 287 28.73 -8.10 11.98
C ALA A 287 28.48 -6.66 11.48
N LEU A 288 27.25 -6.32 11.11
CA LEU A 288 26.86 -4.94 10.77
C LEU A 288 26.97 -4.01 11.99
N GLY A 289 26.61 -4.50 13.17
CA GLY A 289 26.80 -3.79 14.43
C GLY A 289 28.27 -3.49 14.71
N GLU A 290 29.17 -4.43 14.41
CA GLU A 290 30.62 -4.24 14.50
C GLU A 290 31.12 -3.23 13.48
N TYR A 291 30.73 -3.35 12.21
CA TYR A 291 31.09 -2.41 11.15
C TYR A 291 30.68 -0.97 11.51
N ARG A 292 29.47 -0.76 12.06
CA ARG A 292 29.02 0.56 12.52
C ARG A 292 29.88 1.14 13.64
N ARG A 293 30.58 0.30 14.42
CA ARG A 293 31.46 0.73 15.52
C ARG A 293 32.90 0.95 15.08
N SER A 294 33.44 0.07 14.24
CA SER A 294 34.86 0.05 13.86
C SER A 294 35.14 0.73 12.52
N GLY A 295 34.15 0.80 11.62
CA GLY A 295 34.33 1.16 10.22
C GLY A 295 34.99 0.05 9.37
N ASP A 296 35.22 -1.15 9.93
CA ASP A 296 35.82 -2.27 9.21
C ASP A 296 34.74 -3.18 8.60
N LEU A 297 34.79 -3.37 7.27
CA LEU A 297 33.86 -4.21 6.52
C LEU A 297 34.24 -5.69 6.51
N THR A 298 35.44 -6.04 6.96
CA THR A 298 35.91 -7.42 6.98
C THR A 298 34.91 -8.35 7.68
N PRO A 299 34.39 -8.04 8.89
CA PRO A 299 33.38 -8.86 9.56
C PRO A 299 32.10 -9.07 8.75
N VAL A 300 31.64 -8.05 8.02
CA VAL A 300 30.43 -8.12 7.21
C VAL A 300 30.66 -9.01 5.98
N ARG A 301 31.83 -8.89 5.34
CA ARG A 301 32.22 -9.76 4.21
C ARG A 301 32.32 -11.22 4.66
N ASP A 302 32.93 -11.46 5.81
CA ASP A 302 33.10 -12.80 6.36
C ASP A 302 31.75 -13.41 6.76
N ALA A 303 30.89 -12.66 7.44
CA ALA A 303 29.55 -13.13 7.82
C ALA A 303 28.65 -13.41 6.59
N MET A 304 28.67 -12.52 5.59
CA MET A 304 27.95 -12.74 4.32
C MET A 304 28.51 -13.94 3.57
N GLY A 305 29.84 -14.13 3.57
CA GLY A 305 30.46 -15.27 2.91
C GLY A 305 30.16 -16.59 3.60
N HIS A 306 30.16 -16.60 4.93
CA HIS A 306 29.76 -17.75 5.74
C HIS A 306 28.29 -18.12 5.50
N ALA A 307 27.40 -17.12 5.39
CA ALA A 307 25.98 -17.36 5.16
C ALA A 307 25.66 -17.91 3.76
N TYR A 308 26.23 -17.31 2.70
CA TYR A 308 25.90 -17.67 1.32
C TYR A 308 26.80 -18.75 0.72
N GLY A 309 27.96 -19.03 1.33
CA GLY A 309 28.96 -19.95 0.80
C GLY A 309 29.87 -19.30 -0.24
N GLU A 310 31.04 -19.91 -0.46
CA GLU A 310 32.12 -19.35 -1.29
C GLU A 310 31.72 -19.15 -2.77
N ASP A 311 30.89 -20.04 -3.32
CA ASP A 311 30.44 -19.96 -4.72
C ASP A 311 29.63 -18.69 -5.00
N VAL A 312 28.66 -18.38 -4.12
CA VAL A 312 27.80 -17.20 -4.24
C VAL A 312 28.60 -15.91 -3.99
N VAL A 313 29.59 -15.97 -3.10
CA VAL A 313 30.53 -14.86 -2.88
C VAL A 313 31.32 -14.53 -4.13
N ALA A 314 31.87 -15.56 -4.77
CA ALA A 314 32.69 -15.41 -5.98
C ALA A 314 31.89 -14.82 -7.14
N GLU A 315 30.65 -15.28 -7.34
CA GLU A 315 29.82 -14.85 -8.46
C GLU A 315 29.29 -13.41 -8.31
N GLY A 316 28.87 -13.03 -7.09
CA GLY A 316 28.12 -11.80 -6.84
C GLY A 316 28.74 -10.85 -5.83
N LEU A 317 29.01 -11.30 -4.60
CA LEU A 317 29.39 -10.41 -3.49
C LEU A 317 30.77 -9.75 -3.68
N SER A 318 31.68 -10.41 -4.39
CA SER A 318 33.02 -9.88 -4.70
C SER A 318 32.98 -8.63 -5.59
N LYS A 319 31.91 -8.45 -6.38
CA LYS A 319 31.76 -7.34 -7.34
C LYS A 319 31.01 -6.15 -6.77
N MET A 320 30.41 -6.28 -5.59
CA MET A 320 29.63 -5.21 -4.96
C MET A 320 30.53 -4.12 -4.41
N SER A 321 30.09 -2.87 -4.58
CA SER A 321 30.64 -1.74 -3.85
C SER A 321 30.38 -1.88 -2.35
N GLU A 322 31.10 -1.08 -1.55
CA GLU A 322 30.92 -1.03 -0.10
C GLU A 322 29.49 -0.65 0.30
N GLU A 323 28.91 0.36 -0.35
CA GLU A 323 27.54 0.81 -0.07
C GLU A 323 26.52 -0.28 -0.39
N GLU A 324 26.66 -0.94 -1.55
CA GLU A 324 25.77 -2.04 -1.96
C GLU A 324 25.87 -3.25 -1.03
N LEU A 325 27.08 -3.59 -0.56
CA LEU A 325 27.27 -4.72 0.35
C LEU A 325 26.59 -4.47 1.71
N VAL A 326 26.73 -3.25 2.25
CA VAL A 326 26.11 -2.86 3.52
C VAL A 326 24.58 -2.86 3.39
N GLU A 327 24.04 -2.35 2.28
CA GLU A 327 22.61 -2.42 1.99
C GLU A 327 22.12 -3.86 1.88
N ALA A 328 22.83 -4.70 1.12
CA ALA A 328 22.49 -6.11 0.94
C ALA A 328 22.50 -6.88 2.26
N ALA A 329 23.51 -6.68 3.10
CA ALA A 329 23.59 -7.26 4.44
C ALA A 329 22.43 -6.76 5.32
N GLY A 330 22.09 -5.46 5.23
CA GLY A 330 20.96 -4.85 5.96
C GLY A 330 19.60 -5.48 5.62
N ASN A 331 19.42 -5.96 4.38
CA ASN A 331 18.19 -6.58 3.93
C ASN A 331 17.97 -8.00 4.51
N VAL A 332 19.02 -8.65 5.00
CA VAL A 332 18.98 -10.07 5.40
C VAL A 332 19.18 -10.31 6.90
N ILE A 333 19.27 -9.24 7.70
CA ILE A 333 19.40 -9.31 9.17
C ILE A 333 18.25 -10.07 9.85
N ASN A 334 17.07 -10.07 9.24
CA ASN A 334 15.91 -10.78 9.78
C ASN A 334 15.92 -12.28 9.48
N GLY A 335 16.84 -12.73 8.63
CA GLY A 335 16.97 -14.10 8.17
C GLY A 335 17.37 -14.13 6.70
N VAL A 336 18.35 -14.97 6.38
CA VAL A 336 18.88 -15.09 5.02
C VAL A 336 17.83 -15.76 4.12
N PRO A 337 17.36 -15.11 3.04
CA PRO A 337 16.39 -15.71 2.14
C PRO A 337 17.01 -16.90 1.39
N ILE A 338 16.40 -18.08 1.52
CA ILE A 338 16.86 -19.31 0.86
C ILE A 338 15.83 -19.75 -0.18
N ALA A 339 16.33 -20.09 -1.37
CA ALA A 339 15.52 -20.65 -2.45
C ALA A 339 15.76 -22.17 -2.53
N THR A 340 14.68 -22.95 -2.46
CA THR A 340 14.70 -24.40 -2.71
C THR A 340 13.74 -24.73 -3.85
N PRO A 341 14.23 -24.87 -5.09
CA PRO A 341 13.39 -25.19 -6.24
C PRO A 341 12.58 -26.47 -6.07
N VAL A 342 11.45 -26.55 -6.77
CA VAL A 342 10.63 -27.77 -6.77
C VAL A 342 11.40 -28.86 -7.53
N PHE A 343 11.56 -30.03 -6.89
CA PHE A 343 12.31 -31.21 -7.39
C PHE A 343 13.83 -31.06 -7.48
N ASP A 344 14.38 -29.85 -7.45
CA ASP A 344 15.83 -29.58 -7.40
C ASP A 344 16.21 -28.76 -6.16
N GLY A 345 15.57 -29.08 -5.04
CA GLY A 345 15.74 -28.38 -3.78
C GLY A 345 16.91 -28.89 -2.94
N ALA A 346 17.19 -28.12 -1.88
CA ALA A 346 18.16 -28.45 -0.85
C ALA A 346 17.91 -29.87 -0.29
N LYS A 347 18.99 -30.62 -0.11
CA LYS A 347 18.99 -31.95 0.52
C LYS A 347 19.22 -31.83 2.01
N GLU A 348 19.04 -32.94 2.72
CA GLU A 348 19.28 -33.01 4.17
C GLU A 348 20.70 -32.59 4.55
N ALA A 349 21.71 -32.97 3.76
CA ALA A 349 23.10 -32.55 3.98
C ALA A 349 23.25 -31.02 3.93
N ASP A 350 22.55 -30.35 3.01
CA ASP A 350 22.60 -28.89 2.88
C ASP A 350 21.90 -28.19 4.07
N VAL A 351 20.82 -28.79 4.58
CA VAL A 351 20.13 -28.31 5.79
C VAL A 351 21.02 -28.45 7.02
N ASN A 352 21.69 -29.59 7.17
CA ASN A 352 22.60 -29.85 8.30
C ASN A 352 23.81 -28.92 8.26
N ASP A 353 24.38 -28.69 7.08
CA ASP A 353 25.44 -27.70 6.87
C ASP A 353 24.96 -26.28 7.25
N ALA A 354 23.78 -25.87 6.80
CA ALA A 354 23.21 -24.57 7.16
C ALA A 354 22.99 -24.41 8.67
N LEU A 355 22.48 -25.45 9.36
CA LEU A 355 22.32 -25.46 10.82
C LEU A 355 23.67 -25.33 11.53
N SER A 356 24.68 -26.08 11.08
CA SER A 356 26.03 -26.03 11.64
C SER A 356 26.66 -24.65 11.46
N ARG A 357 26.53 -24.05 10.27
CA ARG A 357 26.98 -22.67 9.99
C ARG A 357 26.26 -21.62 10.84
N ALA A 358 24.98 -21.84 11.14
CA ALA A 358 24.20 -20.99 12.02
C ALA A 358 24.52 -21.20 13.53
N GLY A 359 25.37 -22.17 13.89
CA GLY A 359 25.71 -22.49 15.28
C GLY A 359 24.72 -23.40 15.99
N PHE A 360 23.83 -24.07 15.26
CA PHE A 360 22.85 -25.00 15.80
C PHE A 360 23.27 -26.46 15.67
N SER A 361 22.62 -27.34 16.43
CA SER A 361 22.76 -28.79 16.28
C SER A 361 22.19 -29.26 14.94
N GLU A 362 22.88 -30.18 14.26
CA GLU A 362 22.39 -30.84 13.03
C GLU A 362 21.06 -31.58 13.25
N SER A 363 20.70 -31.91 14.50
CA SER A 363 19.39 -32.49 14.82
C SER A 363 18.22 -31.54 14.54
N GLY A 364 18.45 -30.23 14.46
CA GLY A 364 17.39 -29.22 14.36
C GLY A 364 16.51 -29.11 15.61
N GLN A 365 16.96 -29.68 16.74
CA GLN A 365 16.27 -29.67 18.03
C GLN A 365 16.99 -28.79 19.05
N SER A 366 16.24 -28.16 19.95
CA SER A 366 16.78 -27.27 20.99
C SER A 366 16.23 -27.66 22.36
N ILE A 367 16.99 -27.36 23.40
CA ILE A 367 16.45 -27.43 24.75
C ILE A 367 15.49 -26.26 24.95
N LEU A 368 14.25 -26.56 25.33
CA LEU A 368 13.24 -25.59 25.71
C LEU A 368 12.94 -25.66 27.20
N PHE A 369 12.48 -24.52 27.73
CA PHE A 369 12.02 -24.35 29.11
C PHE A 369 10.55 -23.96 29.10
N ASP A 370 9.78 -24.47 30.07
CA ASP A 370 8.38 -24.13 30.24
C ASP A 370 8.24 -22.72 30.83
N GLY A 371 7.51 -21.83 30.16
CA GLY A 371 7.28 -20.46 30.61
C GLY A 371 6.56 -20.36 31.97
N LEU A 372 5.73 -21.35 32.31
CA LEU A 372 4.95 -21.34 33.55
C LEU A 372 5.77 -21.75 34.78
N THR A 373 6.64 -22.74 34.62
CA THR A 373 7.39 -23.35 35.73
C THR A 373 8.87 -22.98 35.73
N GLY A 374 9.41 -22.58 34.59
CA GLY A 374 10.84 -22.40 34.34
C GLY A 374 11.61 -23.72 34.23
N GLU A 375 10.93 -24.87 34.31
CA GLU A 375 11.58 -26.18 34.23
C GLU A 375 11.92 -26.53 32.80
N GLN A 376 13.05 -27.22 32.62
CA GLN A 376 13.47 -27.74 31.32
C GLN A 376 12.55 -28.90 30.88
N PHE A 377 12.15 -28.91 29.61
CA PHE A 377 11.44 -30.07 29.05
C PHE A 377 12.35 -31.32 29.04
N ALA A 378 11.75 -32.49 29.31
CA ALA A 378 12.48 -33.75 29.43
C ALA A 378 13.16 -34.22 28.13
N ARG A 379 12.73 -33.68 26.97
CA ARG A 379 13.32 -33.95 25.66
C ARG A 379 13.49 -32.64 24.88
N PRO A 380 14.55 -32.52 24.08
CA PRO A 380 14.71 -31.45 23.09
C PRO A 380 13.59 -31.43 22.03
#